data_AF-A0A524GIW1-F1
#
_entry.id   AF-A0A524GIW1-F1
#
_cell.length_a   1.000
_cell.length_b   1.000
_cell.length_c   1.000
_cell.angle_alpha   90.00
_cell.angle_beta   90.00
_cell.angle_gamma   90.00
#
_symmetry.space_group_name_H-M   'P 1'
#
loop_
_entity.id
_entity.type
_entity.pdbx_description
1 polymer ?
#
loop_
_entity_poly.entity_id
_entity_poly.type
_entity_poly.pdbx_seq_one_letter_code
_entity_poly.pdbx_strand_id
1 'polypeptide(L)'
;MNYKSIFKGLVLSFFVMVVALMTGPPVLADCSIEETPTGYSMICSGTILGEISGTDQEDIIHILPQATLLYYLTDSGDSLSEAMIIGIYGLQGNDEITNDGDIQELQARAKTTAVGVSVTIDGTLEGDSSGAALSDSSATADASATGIDGGADNDTIDNQAGISADAQAVVDATGVATDITVTINGDASGASLSDASVTATSTATGIEGGEGDDTIDNEGDMEILATSDAVAVAVDVTIDGTMEGDVAGEALSDASATADAMAIGIDGGTGIDEITNRGAIVGRADSSATAVGVA
;
A
#
# COMPACT_ATOMS: atom_id res chain seq x y z
N MET A 1 -16.41 0.88 -28.95
CA MET A 1 -16.81 -0.36 -28.25
C MET A 1 -15.63 -0.74 -27.36
N ASN A 2 -15.56 -0.15 -26.18
CA ASN A 2 -14.49 -0.37 -25.22
C ASN A 2 -15.09 -1.14 -24.03
N TYR A 3 -14.52 -2.31 -23.75
CA TYR A 3 -14.82 -3.09 -22.56
C TYR A 3 -14.40 -2.28 -21.33
N LYS A 4 -15.38 -1.75 -20.58
CA LYS A 4 -15.15 -1.27 -19.23
C LYS A 4 -15.02 -2.50 -18.33
N SER A 5 -13.81 -2.69 -17.82
CA SER A 5 -13.47 -3.61 -16.73
C SER A 5 -14.32 -3.29 -15.51
N ILE A 6 -15.31 -4.13 -15.24
CA ILE A 6 -16.04 -4.23 -13.99
C ILE A 6 -15.77 -5.66 -13.52
N PHE A 7 -15.30 -5.82 -12.27
CA PHE A 7 -14.79 -7.04 -11.63
C PHE A 7 -13.34 -7.46 -11.96
N LYS A 8 -12.38 -6.82 -11.26
CA LYS A 8 -11.18 -7.49 -10.75
C LYS A 8 -11.21 -7.35 -9.21
N GLY A 9 -12.05 -8.16 -8.60
CA GLY A 9 -12.25 -8.24 -7.15
C GLY A 9 -12.73 -9.64 -6.79
N LEU A 10 -12.12 -10.64 -7.44
CA LEU A 10 -12.24 -12.05 -7.09
C LEU A 10 -10.80 -12.53 -7.03
N VAL A 11 -10.15 -12.29 -5.89
CA VAL A 11 -8.89 -12.95 -5.55
C VAL A 11 -9.25 -14.41 -5.36
N LEU A 12 -9.15 -15.15 -6.45
CA LEU A 12 -9.21 -16.59 -6.43
C LEU A 12 -7.90 -17.00 -5.75
N SER A 13 -7.98 -17.26 -4.44
CA SER A 13 -6.93 -17.90 -3.65
C SER A 13 -6.44 -19.13 -4.41
N PHE A 14 -5.31 -18.98 -5.08
CA PHE A 14 -4.59 -20.06 -5.73
C PHE A 14 -3.27 -20.14 -4.98
N PHE A 15 -3.15 -21.17 -4.15
CA PHE A 15 -1.91 -21.67 -3.57
C PHE A 15 -0.75 -21.53 -4.58
N VAL A 16 0.16 -20.59 -4.33
CA VAL A 16 1.48 -20.56 -4.97
C VAL A 16 2.52 -20.36 -3.88
N MET A 17 2.95 -21.48 -3.30
CA MET A 17 4.24 -21.55 -2.61
C MET A 17 5.33 -21.25 -3.65
N VAL A 18 5.88 -20.03 -3.64
CA VAL A 18 6.96 -19.63 -4.54
C VAL A 18 8.26 -20.32 -4.08
N VAL A 19 8.61 -21.42 -4.73
CA VAL A 19 9.92 -22.07 -4.55
C VAL A 19 10.99 -21.23 -5.25
N ALA A 20 11.68 -20.37 -4.51
CA ALA A 20 12.86 -19.66 -4.99
C ALA A 20 14.06 -20.63 -5.09
N LEU A 21 14.62 -20.78 -6.31
CA LEU A 21 15.88 -21.50 -6.52
C LEU A 21 17.05 -20.67 -5.97
N MET A 22 17.53 -20.98 -4.77
CA MET A 22 18.85 -20.56 -4.28
C MET A 22 19.75 -21.76 -3.99
N THR A 23 20.99 -21.70 -4.49
CA THR A 23 21.99 -22.76 -4.37
C THR A 23 22.67 -22.74 -3.00
N GLY A 24 21.99 -23.31 -2.01
CA GLY A 24 22.47 -23.66 -0.67
C GLY A 24 21.57 -24.76 -0.10
N PRO A 25 21.96 -25.54 0.93
CA PRO A 25 21.04 -26.52 1.51
C PRO A 25 19.83 -25.76 2.04
N PRO A 26 18.62 -25.98 1.47
CA PRO A 26 17.46 -25.24 1.91
C PRO A 26 17.06 -25.78 3.28
N VAL A 27 17.10 -24.94 4.31
CA VAL A 27 16.18 -25.12 5.42
C VAL A 27 14.88 -24.44 4.94
N LEU A 28 14.23 -25.09 3.99
CA LEU A 28 12.88 -24.73 3.54
C LEU A 28 11.97 -24.88 4.76
N ALA A 29 11.13 -23.89 5.02
CA ALA A 29 10.05 -23.98 5.99
C ALA A 29 9.39 -25.37 5.97
N ASP A 30 9.17 -25.93 7.16
CA ASP A 30 8.36 -27.13 7.34
C ASP A 30 7.04 -26.70 7.98
N CYS A 31 6.00 -26.59 7.15
CA CYS A 31 4.63 -26.36 7.58
C CYS A 31 3.85 -27.66 7.40
N SER A 32 3.50 -28.30 8.51
CA SER A 32 2.59 -29.45 8.50
C SER A 32 1.16 -28.97 8.62
N ILE A 33 0.28 -29.43 7.73
CA ILE A 33 -1.14 -29.09 7.72
C ILE A 33 -1.94 -30.38 7.97
N GLU A 34 -2.78 -30.39 8.99
CA GLU A 34 -3.71 -31.47 9.31
C GLU A 34 -5.15 -30.96 9.30
N GLU A 35 -6.07 -31.68 8.64
CA GLU A 35 -7.51 -31.36 8.73
C GLU A 35 -8.03 -31.67 10.14
N THR A 36 -8.77 -30.73 10.71
CA THR A 36 -9.52 -30.88 11.95
C THR A 36 -11.02 -31.01 11.62
N PRO A 37 -11.88 -31.34 12.60
CA PRO A 37 -13.33 -31.34 12.37
C PRO A 37 -13.93 -29.97 12.01
N THR A 38 -13.22 -28.88 12.29
CA THR A 38 -13.71 -27.50 12.18
C THR A 38 -12.94 -26.64 11.18
N GLY A 39 -11.74 -27.08 10.75
CA GLY A 39 -10.88 -26.42 9.77
C GLY A 39 -9.54 -27.16 9.61
N TYR A 40 -8.42 -26.47 9.74
CA TYR A 40 -7.06 -26.98 9.63
C TYR A 40 -6.22 -26.64 10.86
N SER A 41 -5.21 -27.47 11.14
CA SER A 41 -4.12 -27.15 12.05
C SER A 41 -2.84 -27.05 11.24
N MET A 42 -2.25 -25.86 11.20
CA MET A 42 -0.99 -25.57 10.55
C MET A 42 0.09 -25.33 11.58
N ILE A 43 1.17 -26.11 11.55
CA ILE A 43 2.33 -25.92 12.42
C ILE A 43 3.54 -25.65 11.54
N CYS A 44 4.12 -24.46 11.67
CA CYS A 44 5.23 -24.02 10.82
C CYS A 44 6.53 -23.86 11.62
N SER A 45 7.64 -24.24 10.99
CA SER A 45 8.99 -24.09 11.54
C SER A 45 10.01 -23.70 10.47
N GLY A 46 11.18 -23.22 10.90
CA GLY A 46 12.24 -22.78 10.01
C GLY A 46 11.94 -21.43 9.35
N THR A 47 12.61 -21.15 8.23
CA THR A 47 12.44 -19.87 7.53
C THR A 47 11.35 -19.96 6.49
N ILE A 48 10.32 -19.15 6.67
CA ILE A 48 9.13 -19.08 5.81
C ILE A 48 9.25 -17.83 4.95
N LEU A 49 9.09 -17.99 3.65
CA LEU A 49 9.14 -16.92 2.67
C LEU A 49 7.75 -16.71 2.09
N GLY A 50 7.13 -15.57 2.38
CA GLY A 50 5.76 -15.26 1.97
C GLY A 50 4.77 -15.29 3.12
N GLU A 51 3.50 -15.20 2.76
CA GLU A 51 2.35 -15.21 3.67
C GLU A 51 2.02 -16.63 4.16
N ILE A 52 1.55 -16.72 5.40
CA ILE A 52 0.90 -17.88 5.99
C ILE A 52 -0.58 -17.56 6.08
N SER A 53 -1.42 -18.35 5.45
CA SER A 53 -2.86 -18.11 5.41
C SER A 53 -3.61 -19.37 5.79
N GLY A 54 -4.64 -19.20 6.63
CA GLY A 54 -5.66 -20.19 6.91
C GLY A 54 -6.60 -20.38 5.72
N THR A 55 -7.85 -20.63 6.04
CA THR A 55 -8.96 -20.98 5.16
C THR A 55 -10.23 -20.29 5.65
N ASP A 56 -11.35 -20.48 4.95
CA ASP A 56 -12.63 -19.91 5.38
C ASP A 56 -13.31 -20.77 6.50
N GLN A 57 -12.52 -21.34 7.41
CA GLN A 57 -12.94 -22.27 8.47
C GLN A 57 -12.13 -22.01 9.75
N GLU A 58 -12.54 -22.59 10.88
CA GLU A 58 -11.81 -22.44 12.16
C GLU A 58 -10.45 -23.13 12.11
N ASP A 59 -9.39 -22.35 12.00
CA ASP A 59 -8.02 -22.79 11.82
C ASP A 59 -7.17 -22.56 13.07
N ILE A 60 -6.19 -23.45 13.26
CA ILE A 60 -5.18 -23.34 14.31
C ILE A 60 -3.83 -23.15 13.63
N ILE A 61 -3.26 -21.95 13.71
CA ILE A 61 -1.98 -21.60 13.10
C ILE A 61 -0.95 -21.44 14.21
N HIS A 62 0.06 -22.32 14.25
CA HIS A 62 1.13 -22.27 15.23
C HIS A 62 2.50 -22.11 14.58
N ILE A 63 3.12 -20.94 14.77
CA ILE A 63 4.49 -20.68 14.35
C ILE A 63 5.42 -21.04 15.50
N LEU A 64 6.27 -22.04 15.28
CA LEU A 64 7.13 -22.59 16.34
C LEU A 64 8.30 -21.65 16.70
N PRO A 65 8.85 -21.80 17.92
CA PRO A 65 10.05 -21.07 18.31
C PRO A 65 11.19 -21.25 17.31
N GLN A 66 11.95 -20.18 17.08
CA GLN A 66 13.06 -20.12 16.09
C GLN A 66 12.62 -20.20 14.62
N ALA A 67 11.30 -20.26 14.34
CA ALA A 67 10.83 -19.94 13.00
C ALA A 67 11.08 -18.46 12.71
N THR A 68 11.23 -18.13 11.44
CA THR A 68 11.34 -16.75 11.00
C THR A 68 10.51 -16.55 9.75
N LEU A 69 9.61 -15.58 9.78
CA LEU A 69 8.81 -15.17 8.65
C LEU A 69 9.44 -13.94 7.98
N LEU A 70 9.64 -14.03 6.66
CA LEU A 70 10.10 -12.92 5.85
C LEU A 70 9.21 -12.81 4.62
N TYR A 71 8.69 -11.61 4.35
CA TYR A 71 7.92 -11.38 3.15
C TYR A 71 8.12 -9.94 2.66
N TYR A 72 8.57 -9.83 1.42
CA TYR A 72 8.86 -8.57 0.76
C TYR A 72 8.06 -8.48 -0.53
N LEU A 73 7.39 -7.36 -0.71
CA LEU A 73 6.74 -7.00 -1.96
C LEU A 73 7.18 -5.60 -2.36
N THR A 74 7.61 -5.44 -3.61
CA THR A 74 7.88 -4.14 -4.18
C THR A 74 7.15 -4.02 -5.51
N ASP A 75 6.28 -3.03 -5.61
CA ASP A 75 5.65 -2.62 -6.85
C ASP A 75 6.20 -1.28 -7.30
N SER A 76 6.40 -1.12 -8.61
CA SER A 76 6.91 0.12 -9.18
C SER A 76 6.30 0.41 -10.53
N GLY A 77 5.82 1.64 -10.71
CA GLY A 77 5.09 2.04 -11.90
C GLY A 77 5.19 3.53 -12.22
N ASP A 78 4.53 3.90 -13.31
CA ASP A 78 4.62 5.25 -13.88
C ASP A 78 3.53 6.21 -13.36
N SER A 79 2.42 5.69 -12.84
CA SER A 79 1.31 6.52 -12.28
C SER A 79 0.54 5.86 -11.13
N LEU A 80 0.71 4.56 -10.92
CA LEU A 80 0.07 3.80 -9.85
C LEU A 80 1.03 2.70 -9.39
N SER A 81 1.16 2.50 -8.09
CA SER A 81 1.83 1.32 -7.53
C SER A 81 1.14 0.88 -6.23
N GLU A 82 0.99 -0.43 -6.04
CA GLU A 82 0.32 -1.00 -4.87
C GLU A 82 1.13 -2.19 -4.33
N ALA A 83 1.49 -2.15 -3.06
CA ALA A 83 2.17 -3.25 -2.37
C ALA A 83 1.43 -3.56 -1.07
N MET A 84 0.78 -4.72 -0.99
CA MET A 84 0.06 -5.17 0.19
C MET A 84 0.56 -6.56 0.59
N ILE A 85 0.90 -6.73 1.86
CA ILE A 85 1.37 -8.00 2.42
C ILE A 85 0.78 -8.23 3.81
N ILE A 86 0.49 -9.48 4.09
CA ILE A 86 0.14 -9.97 5.42
C ILE A 86 1.12 -11.08 5.78
N GLY A 87 1.62 -11.10 7.01
CA GLY A 87 2.50 -12.14 7.49
C GLY A 87 1.73 -13.43 7.76
N ILE A 88 0.81 -13.37 8.71
CA ILE A 88 -0.08 -14.47 9.10
C ILE A 88 -1.53 -13.98 8.99
N TYR A 89 -2.38 -14.73 8.30
CA TYR A 89 -3.78 -14.37 8.08
C TYR A 89 -4.71 -15.54 8.41
N GLY A 90 -5.66 -15.37 9.36
CA GLY A 90 -6.67 -16.38 9.70
C GLY A 90 -7.73 -16.58 8.61
N LEU A 91 -8.27 -15.47 8.07
CA LEU A 91 -9.36 -15.37 7.08
C LEU A 91 -10.77 -15.35 7.69
N GLN A 92 -11.53 -16.43 7.60
CA GLN A 92 -12.88 -16.50 8.20
C GLN A 92 -12.93 -17.70 9.13
N GLY A 93 -13.64 -17.56 10.24
CA GLY A 93 -13.72 -18.60 11.25
C GLY A 93 -13.14 -18.10 12.55
N ASN A 94 -13.48 -18.75 13.66
CA ASN A 94 -12.86 -18.41 14.94
C ASN A 94 -11.47 -19.07 14.96
N ASP A 95 -10.43 -18.31 14.64
CA ASP A 95 -9.09 -18.83 14.46
C ASP A 95 -8.25 -18.74 15.74
N GLU A 96 -7.34 -19.70 15.92
CA GLU A 96 -6.34 -19.69 17.00
C GLU A 96 -4.95 -19.51 16.38
N ILE A 97 -4.43 -18.30 16.45
CA ILE A 97 -3.11 -17.93 15.91
C ILE A 97 -2.12 -17.80 17.08
N THR A 98 -1.14 -18.70 17.15
CA THR A 98 -0.02 -18.63 18.09
C THR A 98 1.27 -18.36 17.33
N ASN A 99 1.94 -17.25 17.64
CA ASN A 99 3.22 -16.88 17.04
C ASN A 99 4.37 -16.91 18.08
N ASP A 100 5.17 -17.98 18.04
CA ASP A 100 6.42 -18.10 18.82
C ASP A 100 7.67 -17.81 17.96
N GLY A 101 7.50 -17.54 16.66
CA GLY A 101 8.57 -17.24 15.71
C GLY A 101 8.66 -15.76 15.36
N ASP A 102 9.85 -15.27 14.99
CA ASP A 102 9.99 -13.85 14.67
C ASP A 102 9.44 -13.53 13.27
N ILE A 103 8.65 -12.47 13.15
CA ILE A 103 8.29 -11.84 11.89
C ILE A 103 9.25 -10.66 11.69
N GLN A 104 10.44 -10.90 11.11
CA GLN A 104 11.52 -9.89 11.15
C GLN A 104 11.51 -8.88 10.00
N GLU A 105 10.95 -9.21 8.85
CA GLU A 105 11.13 -8.39 7.65
C GLU A 105 9.89 -8.43 6.75
N LEU A 106 8.75 -7.99 7.30
CA LEU A 106 7.54 -7.80 6.51
C LEU A 106 7.58 -6.42 5.84
N GLN A 107 8.01 -6.36 4.56
CA GLN A 107 8.26 -5.10 3.85
C GLN A 107 7.37 -4.92 2.60
N ALA A 108 6.48 -3.94 2.64
CA ALA A 108 5.69 -3.51 1.50
C ALA A 108 6.25 -2.19 0.95
N ARG A 109 6.64 -2.17 -0.33
CA ARG A 109 7.15 -0.96 -0.99
C ARG A 109 6.38 -0.65 -2.26
N ALA A 110 5.69 0.47 -2.31
CA ALA A 110 5.08 0.99 -3.52
C ALA A 110 5.85 2.23 -3.99
N LYS A 111 6.32 2.23 -5.24
CA LYS A 111 7.09 3.36 -5.78
C LYS A 111 6.59 3.81 -7.14
N THR A 112 6.21 5.08 -7.25
CA THR A 112 5.79 5.67 -8.51
C THR A 112 6.72 6.80 -8.96
N THR A 113 7.03 6.84 -10.25
CA THR A 113 7.74 7.95 -10.87
C THR A 113 7.03 8.38 -12.14
N ALA A 114 6.42 9.56 -12.12
CA ALA A 114 5.65 10.11 -13.24
C ALA A 114 6.36 11.31 -13.85
N VAL A 115 6.51 11.30 -15.18
CA VAL A 115 7.09 12.44 -15.91
C VAL A 115 6.21 12.78 -17.09
N GLY A 116 5.56 13.94 -17.01
CA GLY A 116 4.78 14.55 -18.07
C GLY A 116 5.61 15.65 -18.73
N VAL A 117 5.71 15.63 -20.06
CA VAL A 117 6.36 16.71 -20.82
C VAL A 117 5.52 17.06 -22.04
N SER A 118 5.15 18.33 -22.13
CA SER A 118 4.53 18.92 -23.32
C SER A 118 5.46 20.00 -23.90
N VAL A 119 5.76 19.90 -25.20
CA VAL A 119 6.64 20.84 -25.92
C VAL A 119 5.98 21.26 -27.22
N THR A 120 5.88 22.57 -27.45
CA THR A 120 5.44 23.20 -28.69
C THR A 120 4.05 22.79 -29.16
N ILE A 121 3.05 23.55 -28.71
CA ILE A 121 1.72 23.59 -29.32
C ILE A 121 1.58 24.96 -29.97
N ASP A 122 1.66 25.00 -31.30
CA ASP A 122 1.23 26.14 -32.11
C ASP A 122 -0.14 25.81 -32.69
N GLY A 123 -1.21 26.37 -32.11
CA GLY A 123 -2.56 26.10 -32.60
C GLY A 123 -3.69 26.68 -31.74
N THR A 124 -4.90 26.58 -32.28
CA THR A 124 -6.14 26.89 -31.55
C THR A 124 -6.67 25.58 -30.95
N LEU A 125 -6.82 25.52 -29.63
CA LEU A 125 -7.66 24.49 -29.02
C LEU A 125 -9.12 24.93 -29.19
N GLU A 126 -9.87 24.21 -30.02
CA GLU A 126 -11.33 24.38 -30.14
C GLU A 126 -12.03 23.22 -29.42
N GLY A 127 -12.86 23.55 -28.43
CA GLY A 127 -13.57 22.55 -27.62
C GLY A 127 -13.70 22.96 -26.15
N ASP A 128 -14.40 22.13 -25.38
CA ASP A 128 -14.45 22.20 -23.93
C ASP A 128 -13.26 21.40 -23.37
N SER A 129 -12.36 22.06 -22.65
CA SER A 129 -11.18 21.46 -22.03
C SER A 129 -11.19 21.59 -20.51
N SER A 130 -12.38 21.69 -19.90
CA SER A 130 -12.53 21.82 -18.46
C SER A 130 -11.76 20.71 -17.72
N GLY A 131 -10.85 21.09 -16.81
CA GLY A 131 -10.12 20.16 -15.94
C GLY A 131 -9.01 19.31 -16.58
N ALA A 132 -8.62 19.54 -17.84
CA ALA A 132 -7.55 18.77 -18.49
C ALA A 132 -6.20 19.50 -18.42
N ALA A 133 -5.14 18.76 -18.08
CA ALA A 133 -3.76 19.25 -18.17
C ALA A 133 -3.11 18.91 -19.51
N LEU A 134 -2.26 19.80 -20.04
CA LEU A 134 -1.47 19.53 -21.25
C LEU A 134 -0.30 18.57 -20.97
N SER A 135 0.26 18.67 -19.76
CA SER A 135 1.24 17.75 -19.21
C SER A 135 0.71 17.19 -17.89
N ASP A 136 0.21 15.96 -17.91
CA ASP A 136 -0.25 15.25 -16.72
C ASP A 136 0.82 14.26 -16.25
N SER A 137 1.25 14.42 -15.01
CA SER A 137 2.19 13.56 -14.31
C SER A 137 1.64 13.09 -12.97
N SER A 138 0.32 13.05 -12.82
CA SER A 138 -0.33 12.59 -11.61
C SER A 138 0.05 11.15 -11.25
N ALA A 139 0.21 10.88 -9.95
CA ALA A 139 0.73 9.59 -9.49
C ALA A 139 0.29 9.21 -8.06
N THR A 140 0.07 7.91 -7.84
CA THR A 140 -0.29 7.37 -6.54
C THR A 140 0.53 6.13 -6.18
N ALA A 141 1.00 6.04 -4.94
CA ALA A 141 1.60 4.82 -4.39
C ALA A 141 0.93 4.46 -3.05
N ASP A 142 0.52 3.20 -2.91
CA ASP A 142 -0.13 2.68 -1.70
C ASP A 142 0.62 1.43 -1.20
N ALA A 143 1.10 1.47 0.04
CA ALA A 143 1.83 0.38 0.68
C ALA A 143 1.17 -0.04 2.00
N SER A 144 0.96 -1.34 2.19
CA SER A 144 0.39 -1.91 3.42
C SER A 144 1.15 -3.16 3.87
N ALA A 145 1.52 -3.22 5.16
CA ALA A 145 2.16 -4.37 5.78
C ALA A 145 1.52 -4.70 7.13
N THR A 146 0.90 -5.87 7.24
CA THR A 146 0.27 -6.35 8.48
C THR A 146 0.96 -7.61 9.00
N GLY A 147 1.50 -7.58 10.22
CA GLY A 147 2.19 -8.72 10.83
C GLY A 147 1.28 -9.94 10.97
N ILE A 148 0.22 -9.80 11.76
CA ILE A 148 -0.81 -10.81 11.99
C ILE A 148 -2.19 -10.17 11.78
N ASP A 149 -3.06 -10.84 11.04
CA ASP A 149 -4.45 -10.49 10.80
C ASP A 149 -5.33 -11.70 11.19
N GLY A 150 -6.22 -11.54 12.16
CA GLY A 150 -7.19 -12.58 12.54
C GLY A 150 -8.19 -12.82 11.42
N GLY A 151 -8.81 -11.75 10.95
CA GLY A 151 -9.72 -11.75 9.81
C GLY A 151 -11.15 -11.52 10.24
N ALA A 152 -12.02 -12.50 10.07
CA ALA A 152 -13.44 -12.39 10.38
C ALA A 152 -13.88 -13.49 11.33
N ASP A 153 -14.91 -13.17 12.12
CA ASP A 153 -15.35 -13.92 13.29
C ASP A 153 -14.39 -13.72 14.50
N ASN A 154 -14.57 -14.48 15.58
CA ASN A 154 -13.91 -14.16 16.85
C ASN A 154 -12.59 -14.90 16.96
N ASP A 155 -11.48 -14.17 16.92
CA ASP A 155 -10.15 -14.75 16.86
C ASP A 155 -9.42 -14.71 18.18
N THR A 156 -8.52 -15.68 18.37
CA THR A 156 -7.56 -15.70 19.48
C THR A 156 -6.15 -15.60 18.91
N ILE A 157 -5.48 -14.49 19.19
CA ILE A 157 -4.13 -14.20 18.72
C ILE A 157 -3.18 -14.13 19.93
N ASP A 158 -2.22 -15.05 20.02
CA ASP A 158 -1.14 -15.04 21.02
C ASP A 158 0.21 -14.83 20.34
N ASN A 159 0.76 -13.63 20.44
CA ASN A 159 2.07 -13.28 19.92
C ASN A 159 3.14 -13.26 21.02
N GLN A 160 4.02 -14.25 21.00
CA GLN A 160 5.13 -14.38 21.95
C GLN A 160 6.48 -13.89 21.38
N ALA A 161 6.55 -13.63 20.07
CA ALA A 161 7.78 -13.31 19.36
C ALA A 161 7.75 -11.94 18.64
N GLY A 162 8.91 -11.49 18.16
CA GLY A 162 9.02 -10.13 17.63
C GLY A 162 8.30 -9.95 16.29
N ILE A 163 7.68 -8.77 16.08
CA ILE A 163 7.08 -8.39 14.80
C ILE A 163 7.73 -7.11 14.28
N SER A 164 8.17 -7.12 13.02
CA SER A 164 8.70 -5.97 12.30
C SER A 164 7.96 -5.81 10.98
N ALA A 165 7.09 -4.81 10.93
CA ALA A 165 6.27 -4.45 9.77
C ALA A 165 6.71 -3.08 9.23
N ASP A 166 7.01 -3.01 7.93
CA ASP A 166 7.55 -1.82 7.26
C ASP A 166 6.80 -1.57 5.94
N ALA A 167 5.98 -0.52 5.93
CA ALA A 167 5.27 -0.05 4.75
C ALA A 167 5.89 1.26 4.23
N GLN A 168 6.25 1.29 2.96
CA GLN A 168 6.87 2.46 2.32
C GLN A 168 6.18 2.81 1.02
N ALA A 169 5.61 4.01 0.95
CA ALA A 169 5.04 4.58 -0.27
C ALA A 169 5.86 5.78 -0.70
N VAL A 170 6.34 5.77 -1.95
CA VAL A 170 7.17 6.85 -2.51
C VAL A 170 6.62 7.27 -3.86
N VAL A 171 6.33 8.54 -4.03
CA VAL A 171 5.90 9.13 -5.31
C VAL A 171 6.74 10.33 -5.67
N ASP A 172 7.31 10.29 -6.88
CA ASP A 172 8.02 11.40 -7.51
C ASP A 172 7.32 11.77 -8.83
N ALA A 173 6.68 12.94 -8.91
CA ALA A 173 6.07 13.45 -10.14
C ALA A 173 6.70 14.75 -10.63
N THR A 174 6.84 14.86 -11.95
CA THR A 174 7.30 16.09 -12.61
C THR A 174 6.51 16.34 -13.90
N GLY A 175 5.76 17.43 -13.92
CA GLY A 175 5.03 17.93 -15.07
C GLY A 175 5.72 19.18 -15.64
N VAL A 176 5.98 19.19 -16.95
CA VAL A 176 6.67 20.30 -17.62
C VAL A 176 5.93 20.71 -18.89
N ALA A 177 5.60 21.99 -18.99
CA ALA A 177 5.05 22.60 -20.19
C ALA A 177 5.95 23.75 -20.68
N THR A 178 6.47 23.65 -21.90
CA THR A 178 7.37 24.68 -22.47
C THR A 178 6.99 25.11 -23.87
N ASP A 179 7.21 26.39 -24.17
CA ASP A 179 7.00 26.99 -25.50
C ASP A 179 5.58 26.79 -26.04
N ILE A 180 4.59 27.17 -25.23
CA ILE A 180 3.18 27.03 -25.58
C ILE A 180 2.66 28.35 -26.17
N THR A 181 2.26 28.31 -27.45
CA THR A 181 1.53 29.40 -28.12
C THR A 181 0.10 28.96 -28.43
N VAL A 182 -0.80 29.11 -27.46
CA VAL A 182 -2.16 28.57 -27.57
C VAL A 182 -3.21 29.66 -27.52
N THR A 183 -4.15 29.60 -28.47
CA THR A 183 -5.45 30.29 -28.36
C THR A 183 -6.49 29.27 -27.93
N ILE A 184 -7.03 29.42 -26.72
CA ILE A 184 -8.14 28.58 -26.25
C ILE A 184 -9.45 29.30 -26.59
N ASN A 185 -10.27 28.68 -27.44
CA ASN A 185 -11.59 29.15 -27.82
C ASN A 185 -12.66 28.18 -27.27
N GLY A 186 -13.10 28.40 -26.02
CA GLY A 186 -13.99 27.46 -25.32
C GLY A 186 -14.06 27.68 -23.80
N ASP A 187 -14.64 26.71 -23.07
CA ASP A 187 -14.55 26.64 -21.61
C ASP A 187 -13.20 26.00 -21.23
N ALA A 188 -12.43 26.69 -20.40
CA ALA A 188 -11.13 26.27 -19.91
C ALA A 188 -11.08 26.29 -18.37
N SER A 189 -12.24 26.28 -17.73
CA SER A 189 -12.32 26.29 -16.28
C SER A 189 -11.61 25.06 -15.69
N GLY A 190 -10.73 25.30 -14.72
CA GLY A 190 -9.93 24.26 -14.06
C GLY A 190 -8.84 23.59 -14.92
N ALA A 191 -8.53 24.09 -16.12
CA ALA A 191 -7.41 23.57 -16.90
C ALA A 191 -6.06 24.11 -16.37
N SER A 192 -5.06 23.24 -16.28
CA SER A 192 -3.66 23.59 -16.04
C SER A 192 -2.81 23.28 -17.27
N LEU A 193 -1.63 23.91 -17.39
CA LEU A 193 -0.65 23.53 -18.42
C LEU A 193 0.14 22.31 -17.96
N SER A 194 0.52 22.28 -16.69
CA SER A 194 1.15 21.14 -16.04
C SER A 194 0.39 20.74 -14.77
N ASP A 195 0.14 19.44 -14.61
CA ASP A 195 -0.39 18.81 -13.40
C ASP A 195 0.60 17.77 -12.90
N ALA A 196 1.03 17.95 -11.65
CA ALA A 196 1.86 17.04 -10.89
C ALA A 196 1.20 16.76 -9.52
N SER A 197 -0.03 16.27 -9.53
CA SER A 197 -0.73 15.84 -8.32
C SER A 197 -0.29 14.44 -7.85
N VAL A 198 0.19 14.32 -6.61
CA VAL A 198 0.71 13.05 -6.07
C VAL A 198 0.13 12.67 -4.73
N THR A 199 -0.04 11.36 -4.51
CA THR A 199 -0.48 10.78 -3.23
C THR A 199 0.37 9.57 -2.85
N ALA A 200 1.00 9.60 -1.68
CA ALA A 200 1.73 8.46 -1.11
C ALA A 200 1.07 8.03 0.21
N THR A 201 0.57 6.80 0.27
CA THR A 201 -0.10 6.24 1.45
C THR A 201 0.65 5.01 1.96
N SER A 202 1.02 4.99 3.23
CA SER A 202 1.66 3.84 3.87
C SER A 202 0.96 3.48 5.18
N THR A 203 0.63 2.21 5.35
CA THR A 203 0.03 1.67 6.58
C THR A 203 0.82 0.44 7.02
N ALA A 204 1.35 0.47 8.24
CA ALA A 204 1.97 -0.70 8.85
C ALA A 204 1.21 -1.06 10.12
N THR A 205 0.85 -2.32 10.27
CA THR A 205 0.10 -2.86 11.41
C THR A 205 0.87 -4.04 12.01
N GLY A 206 1.02 -4.07 13.33
CA GLY A 206 1.60 -5.20 14.02
C GLY A 206 0.63 -6.39 14.06
N ILE A 207 -0.47 -6.21 14.78
CA ILE A 207 -1.53 -7.20 14.94
C ILE A 207 -2.88 -6.52 14.69
N GLU A 208 -3.74 -7.16 13.89
CA GLU A 208 -5.13 -6.79 13.64
C GLU A 208 -6.03 -7.96 14.02
N GLY A 209 -7.02 -7.72 14.88
CA GLY A 209 -8.05 -8.71 15.28
C GLY A 209 -8.98 -8.97 14.11
N GLY A 210 -9.74 -7.95 13.71
CA GLY A 210 -10.55 -7.96 12.51
C GLY A 210 -12.03 -7.75 12.81
N GLU A 211 -12.91 -8.57 12.23
CA GLU A 211 -14.35 -8.52 12.52
C GLU A 211 -14.76 -9.54 13.59
N GLY A 212 -14.95 -9.16 14.84
CA GLY A 212 -15.38 -10.12 15.86
C GLY A 212 -15.15 -9.62 17.26
N ASP A 213 -15.52 -10.42 18.26
CA ASP A 213 -15.07 -10.19 19.63
C ASP A 213 -13.70 -10.88 19.82
N ASP A 214 -12.62 -10.16 19.56
CA ASP A 214 -11.28 -10.78 19.49
C ASP A 214 -10.53 -10.81 20.82
N THR A 215 -9.69 -11.81 21.01
CA THR A 215 -8.74 -11.87 22.14
C THR A 215 -7.32 -11.82 21.63
N ILE A 216 -6.62 -10.73 21.95
CA ILE A 216 -5.24 -10.49 21.48
C ILE A 216 -4.32 -10.38 22.69
N ASP A 217 -3.35 -11.29 22.78
CA ASP A 217 -2.28 -11.25 23.75
C ASP A 217 -0.93 -11.06 23.06
N ASN A 218 -0.19 -10.01 23.43
CA ASN A 218 1.12 -9.71 22.89
C ASN A 218 2.18 -9.67 23.98
N GLU A 219 3.08 -10.64 24.00
CA GLU A 219 4.32 -10.62 24.78
C GLU A 219 5.55 -10.20 23.98
N GLY A 220 5.49 -10.33 22.65
CA GLY A 220 6.57 -9.98 21.73
C GLY A 220 6.81 -8.48 21.57
N ASP A 221 8.06 -8.09 21.30
CA ASP A 221 8.40 -6.70 20.96
C ASP A 221 8.06 -6.40 19.49
N MET A 222 7.49 -5.24 19.20
CA MET A 222 7.07 -4.84 17.87
C MET A 222 7.75 -3.55 17.39
N GLU A 223 8.22 -3.56 16.14
CA GLU A 223 8.70 -2.40 15.40
C GLU A 223 7.81 -2.18 14.17
N ILE A 224 7.00 -1.12 14.21
CA ILE A 224 6.02 -0.81 13.18
C ILE A 224 6.40 0.49 12.49
N LEU A 225 6.73 0.42 11.21
CA LEU A 225 7.29 1.51 10.44
C LEU A 225 6.39 1.81 9.23
N ALA A 226 5.89 3.04 9.15
CA ALA A 226 5.18 3.55 7.98
C ALA A 226 5.89 4.80 7.47
N THR A 227 6.27 4.81 6.20
CA THR A 227 6.93 5.94 5.55
C THR A 227 6.21 6.32 4.25
N SER A 228 5.75 7.57 4.17
CA SER A 228 5.16 8.14 2.95
C SER A 228 5.93 9.36 2.49
N ASP A 229 6.49 9.29 1.28
CA ASP A 229 7.21 10.40 0.64
C ASP A 229 6.51 10.79 -0.67
N ALA A 230 6.06 12.03 -0.77
CA ALA A 230 5.33 12.55 -1.92
C ALA A 230 5.97 13.85 -2.44
N VAL A 231 6.48 13.82 -3.68
CA VAL A 231 7.13 14.96 -4.33
C VAL A 231 6.43 15.30 -5.64
N ALA A 232 5.94 16.54 -5.74
CA ALA A 232 5.26 17.11 -6.90
C ALA A 232 6.00 18.33 -7.44
N VAL A 233 6.30 18.33 -8.73
CA VAL A 233 6.91 19.48 -9.42
C VAL A 233 6.16 19.79 -10.70
N ALA A 234 5.56 20.98 -10.80
CA ALA A 234 4.90 21.48 -12.00
C ALA A 234 5.61 22.75 -12.49
N VAL A 235 6.02 22.80 -13.75
CA VAL A 235 6.81 23.90 -14.32
C VAL A 235 6.27 24.32 -15.69
N ASP A 236 5.98 25.61 -15.82
CA ASP A 236 5.65 26.28 -17.06
C ASP A 236 6.66 27.42 -17.35
N VAL A 237 7.21 27.48 -18.58
CA VAL A 237 8.37 28.35 -18.88
C VAL A 237 8.07 29.50 -19.84
N THR A 238 7.26 29.26 -20.88
CA THR A 238 6.95 30.27 -21.90
C THR A 238 5.49 30.11 -22.34
N ILE A 239 4.70 31.16 -22.14
CA ILE A 239 3.28 31.20 -22.52
C ILE A 239 3.08 32.43 -23.39
N ASP A 240 2.74 32.20 -24.65
CA ASP A 240 2.30 33.23 -25.60
C ASP A 240 0.90 32.86 -26.13
N GLY A 241 0.07 33.83 -26.50
CA GLY A 241 -1.31 33.59 -26.97
C GLY A 241 -2.42 34.25 -26.13
N THR A 242 -3.67 33.92 -26.46
CA THR A 242 -4.88 34.56 -25.91
C THR A 242 -5.90 33.51 -25.47
N MET A 243 -6.29 33.52 -24.19
CA MET A 243 -7.42 32.72 -23.71
C MET A 243 -8.72 33.51 -23.91
N GLU A 244 -9.60 33.06 -24.80
CA GLU A 244 -10.87 33.72 -25.13
C GLU A 244 -12.03 32.79 -24.71
N GLY A 245 -12.52 32.93 -23.47
CA GLY A 245 -13.45 31.99 -22.84
C GLY A 245 -13.73 32.27 -21.36
N ASP A 246 -14.51 31.40 -20.70
CA ASP A 246 -14.67 31.43 -19.24
C ASP A 246 -13.44 30.75 -18.61
N VAL A 247 -12.53 31.56 -18.04
CA VAL A 247 -11.30 31.10 -17.40
C VAL A 247 -11.45 31.33 -15.91
N ALA A 248 -12.05 30.35 -15.23
CA ALA A 248 -12.17 30.33 -13.80
C ALA A 248 -11.47 29.08 -13.25
N GLY A 249 -10.59 29.22 -12.26
CA GLY A 249 -10.32 28.08 -11.36
C GLY A 249 -8.89 27.91 -10.88
N GLU A 250 -7.92 27.62 -11.73
CA GLU A 250 -6.70 26.93 -11.26
C GLU A 250 -5.38 27.60 -11.66
N ALA A 251 -4.29 27.17 -11.02
CA ALA A 251 -2.94 27.60 -11.33
C ALA A 251 -2.49 27.04 -12.69
N LEU A 252 -1.68 27.81 -13.43
CA LEU A 252 -1.07 27.36 -14.68
C LEU A 252 -0.25 26.09 -14.46
N SER A 253 0.53 26.05 -13.38
CA SER A 253 1.24 24.86 -12.91
C SER A 253 0.58 24.37 -11.62
N ASP A 254 -0.12 23.25 -11.70
CA ASP A 254 -0.74 22.60 -10.56
C ASP A 254 0.22 21.53 -10.00
N ALA A 255 0.76 21.81 -8.82
CA ALA A 255 1.55 20.86 -8.05
C ALA A 255 0.89 20.67 -6.70
N SER A 256 0.49 19.43 -6.41
CA SER A 256 -0.07 19.04 -5.12
C SER A 256 0.56 17.74 -4.64
N ALA A 257 0.87 17.65 -3.35
CA ALA A 257 1.45 16.46 -2.76
C ALA A 257 0.75 16.11 -1.46
N THR A 258 0.31 14.86 -1.36
CA THR A 258 -0.30 14.27 -0.16
C THR A 258 0.55 13.08 0.28
N ALA A 259 0.94 13.05 1.56
CA ALA A 259 1.68 11.95 2.15
C ALA A 259 1.03 11.57 3.48
N ASP A 260 0.49 10.36 3.55
CA ASP A 260 -0.20 9.82 4.72
C ASP A 260 0.50 8.54 5.17
N ALA A 261 1.06 8.55 6.38
CA ALA A 261 1.72 7.40 7.00
C ALA A 261 1.01 7.04 8.31
N MET A 262 0.71 5.74 8.50
CA MET A 262 0.03 5.24 9.70
C MET A 262 0.73 3.98 10.23
N ALA A 263 1.16 4.03 11.50
CA ALA A 263 1.77 2.90 12.19
C ALA A 263 0.85 2.47 13.35
N ILE A 264 0.34 1.25 13.28
CA ILE A 264 -0.61 0.67 14.22
C ILE A 264 0.07 -0.48 14.96
N GLY A 265 0.08 -0.43 16.29
CA GLY A 265 0.64 -1.51 17.10
C GLY A 265 -0.27 -2.75 17.09
N ILE A 266 -1.40 -2.60 17.77
CA ILE A 266 -2.47 -3.61 17.85
C ILE A 266 -3.78 -2.89 17.57
N ASP A 267 -4.54 -3.37 16.59
CA ASP A 267 -5.93 -2.99 16.35
C ASP A 267 -6.84 -4.18 16.71
N GLY A 268 -7.89 -3.93 17.49
CA GLY A 268 -8.91 -4.96 17.75
C GLY A 268 -9.90 -5.08 16.59
N GLY A 269 -10.04 -4.03 15.76
CA GLY A 269 -11.02 -4.02 14.69
C GLY A 269 -12.44 -3.73 15.20
N THR A 270 -13.42 -4.49 14.72
CA THR A 270 -14.83 -4.27 15.06
C THR A 270 -15.36 -5.35 16.00
N GLY A 271 -15.89 -4.94 17.15
CA GLY A 271 -16.54 -5.85 18.08
C GLY A 271 -16.20 -5.47 19.52
N ILE A 272 -16.23 -6.43 20.42
CA ILE A 272 -15.78 -6.26 21.80
C ILE A 272 -14.48 -7.02 22.01
N ASP A 273 -13.37 -6.31 21.89
CA ASP A 273 -12.04 -6.93 21.92
C ASP A 273 -11.41 -6.88 23.31
N GLU A 274 -10.68 -7.94 23.65
CA GLU A 274 -9.78 -8.01 24.81
C GLU A 274 -8.33 -7.99 24.34
N ILE A 275 -7.64 -6.85 24.54
CA ILE A 275 -6.23 -6.68 24.16
C ILE A 275 -5.36 -6.61 25.41
N THR A 276 -4.45 -7.55 25.57
CA THR A 276 -3.41 -7.53 26.60
C THR A 276 -2.04 -7.42 25.97
N ASN A 277 -1.36 -6.29 26.19
CA ASN A 277 0.01 -6.09 25.73
C ASN A 277 1.01 -6.08 26.91
N ARG A 278 2.01 -6.96 26.82
CA ARG A 278 3.15 -7.09 27.74
C ARG A 278 4.49 -6.81 27.06
N GLY A 279 4.58 -6.87 25.74
CA GLY A 279 5.76 -6.50 24.94
C GLY A 279 5.90 -4.99 24.71
N ALA A 280 7.06 -4.54 24.22
CA ALA A 280 7.26 -3.16 23.79
C ALA A 280 6.69 -2.95 22.38
N ILE A 281 6.04 -1.81 22.15
CA ILE A 281 5.58 -1.42 20.81
C ILE A 281 6.27 -0.11 20.44
N VAL A 282 7.04 -0.13 19.36
CA VAL A 282 7.66 1.05 18.76
C VAL A 282 7.00 1.29 17.40
N GLY A 283 6.06 2.23 17.37
CA GLY A 283 5.47 2.72 16.13
C GLY A 283 6.15 4.00 15.65
N ARG A 284 6.52 4.07 14.38
CA ARG A 284 6.98 5.29 13.72
C ARG A 284 6.25 5.48 12.39
N ALA A 285 5.57 6.61 12.30
CA ALA A 285 4.96 7.10 11.07
C ALA A 285 5.68 8.38 10.64
N ASP A 286 6.32 8.34 9.48
CA ASP A 286 7.01 9.48 8.88
C ASP A 286 6.32 9.83 7.56
N SER A 287 5.80 11.05 7.45
CA SER A 287 5.24 11.56 6.20
C SER A 287 5.91 12.86 5.76
N SER A 288 6.19 12.95 4.46
CA SER A 288 6.82 14.10 3.82
C SER A 288 6.12 14.42 2.52
N ALA A 289 5.58 15.63 2.41
CA ALA A 289 4.95 16.13 1.19
C ALA A 289 5.66 17.41 0.74
N THR A 290 6.11 17.43 -0.51
CA THR A 290 6.74 18.60 -1.14
C THR A 290 6.05 18.88 -2.47
N ALA A 291 5.50 20.08 -2.63
CA ALA A 291 4.93 20.55 -3.88
C ALA A 291 5.62 21.85 -4.33
N VAL A 292 5.97 21.92 -5.62
CA VAL A 292 6.61 23.09 -6.24
C VAL A 292 5.92 23.40 -7.56
N GLY A 293 5.23 24.53 -7.61
CA GLY A 293 4.70 25.12 -8.86
C GLY A 293 5.56 26.29 -9.33
N VAL A 294 5.85 26.37 -10.63
CA VAL A 294 6.59 27.48 -11.25
C VAL A 294 5.88 27.89 -12.54
N ALA A 295 5.30 29.09 -12.57
CA ALA A 295 4.60 29.67 -13.73
C ALA A 295 5.17 31.04 -14.12
#